data_AF-A0A7Y0J7C6-F1
#
_entry.id   AF-A0A7Y0J7C6-F1
#
_cell.length_a   1.000
_cell.length_b   1.000
_cell.length_c   1.000
_cell.angle_alpha   90.00
_cell.angle_beta   90.00
_cell.angle_gamma   90.00
#
_symmetry.space_group_name_H-M   'P 1'
#
loop_
_entity.id
_entity.type
_entity.pdbx_description
1 polymer ?
#
loop_
_entity_poly.entity_id
_entity_poly.type
_entity_poly.pdbx_seq_one_letter_code
_entity_poly.pdbx_strand_id
1 'polypeptide(L)'
;MGDQQLRLTKERMQHILERHHPSCRKGPDKATQTNFRKNMSIQDVEDAISSVTQQNRGLISSRGVNDTYQVEGVCGELTYTMGISNGKIGQFYPH
;
A
#
# COMPACT_ATOMS: atom_id res chain seq x y z
N MET A 1 21.66 0.40 16.48
CA MET A 1 20.88 1.04 15.41
C MET A 1 19.50 0.42 15.46
N GLY A 2 18.47 1.21 15.76
CA GLY A 2 17.12 0.72 16.03
C GLY A 2 16.50 0.13 14.76
N ASP A 3 16.04 -1.10 14.85
CA ASP A 3 15.35 -1.81 13.78
C ASP A 3 13.99 -1.13 13.51
N GLN A 4 13.98 -0.13 12.62
CA GLN A 4 12.76 0.52 12.17
C GLN A 4 12.02 -0.44 11.23
N GLN A 5 11.14 -1.26 11.80
CA GLN A 5 10.31 -2.17 11.02
C GLN A 5 9.07 -1.45 10.50
N LEU A 6 8.97 -1.34 9.18
CA LEU A 6 7.70 -1.11 8.51
C LEU A 6 6.93 -2.44 8.48
N ARG A 7 5.69 -2.44 8.98
CA ARG A 7 4.86 -3.66 9.08
C ARG A 7 3.56 -3.50 8.30
N LEU A 8 3.23 -4.51 7.52
CA LEU A 8 1.90 -4.74 6.96
C LEU A 8 1.21 -5.83 7.76
N THR A 9 0.16 -5.50 8.51
CA THR A 9 -0.63 -6.52 9.22
C THR A 9 -1.72 -7.07 8.31
N LYS A 10 -2.16 -8.32 8.56
CA LYS A 10 -3.26 -8.95 7.83
C LYS A 10 -4.53 -8.09 7.85
N GLU A 11 -4.85 -7.47 8.99
CA GLU A 11 -6.01 -6.57 9.13
C GLU A 11 -5.91 -5.35 8.21
N ARG A 12 -4.71 -4.78 8.05
CA ARG A 12 -4.48 -3.63 7.15
C ARG A 12 -4.54 -4.06 5.69
N MET A 13 -3.97 -5.22 5.36
CA MET A 13 -4.10 -5.81 4.03
C MET A 13 -5.57 -6.07 3.68
N GLN A 14 -6.33 -6.65 4.60
CA GLN A 14 -7.77 -6.84 4.44
C GLN A 14 -8.49 -5.51 4.23
N HIS A 15 -8.18 -4.47 5.01
CA HIS A 15 -8.77 -3.15 4.82
C HIS A 15 -8.49 -2.56 3.44
N ILE A 16 -7.25 -2.70 2.94
CA ILE A 16 -6.85 -2.26 1.60
C ILE A 16 -7.66 -3.01 0.53
N LEU A 17 -7.74 -4.33 0.64
CA LEU A 17 -8.45 -5.18 -0.32
C LEU A 17 -9.97 -4.93 -0.31
N GLU A 18 -10.60 -4.86 0.87
CA GLU A 18 -12.04 -4.60 0.99
C GLU A 18 -12.43 -3.21 0.45
N ARG A 19 -11.49 -2.28 0.40
CA ARG A 19 -11.72 -0.90 -0.06
C ARG A 19 -11.43 -0.70 -1.55
N HIS A 20 -10.36 -1.30 -2.08
CA HIS A 20 -9.85 -1.02 -3.42
C HIS A 20 -9.90 -2.24 -4.36
N HIS A 21 -10.02 -3.47 -3.85
CA HIS A 21 -10.01 -4.67 -4.71
C HIS A 21 -11.44 -5.06 -5.12
N PRO A 22 -11.80 -5.01 -6.43
CA PRO A 22 -13.18 -5.24 -6.88
C PRO A 22 -13.75 -6.60 -6.44
N SER A 23 -12.90 -7.64 -6.43
CA SER A 23 -13.31 -9.00 -6.07
C SER A 23 -13.42 -9.25 -4.55
N CYS A 24 -12.82 -8.38 -3.73
CA CYS A 24 -12.83 -8.52 -2.26
C CYS A 24 -13.70 -7.45 -1.58
N ARG A 25 -14.24 -6.51 -2.35
CA ARG A 25 -14.96 -5.36 -1.83
C ARG A 25 -16.22 -5.78 -1.09
N LYS A 26 -16.44 -5.16 0.07
CA LYS A 26 -17.70 -5.24 0.80
C LYS A 26 -18.47 -3.93 0.64
N GLY A 27 -19.21 -3.80 -0.45
CA GLY A 27 -20.06 -2.65 -0.72
C GLY A 27 -20.05 -2.20 -2.19
N PRO A 28 -20.95 -1.26 -2.54
CA PRO A 28 -21.02 -0.71 -3.90
C PRO A 28 -19.74 0.07 -4.23
N ASP A 29 -19.41 0.09 -5.52
CA ASP A 29 -18.38 0.99 -6.04
C ASP A 29 -18.79 2.44 -5.78
N LYS A 30 -17.84 3.25 -5.28
CA LYS A 30 -18.04 4.68 -5.14
C LYS A 30 -17.27 5.37 -6.26
N ALA A 31 -17.93 6.31 -6.94
CA ALA A 31 -17.36 7.03 -8.09
C ALA A 31 -16.02 7.74 -7.80
N THR A 32 -15.68 7.98 -6.53
CA THR A 32 -14.45 8.66 -6.10
C THR A 32 -13.35 7.71 -5.61
N GLN A 33 -13.59 6.39 -5.58
CA GLN A 33 -12.60 5.42 -5.11
C GLN A 33 -11.78 4.85 -6.27
N THR A 34 -10.46 4.80 -6.08
CA THR A 34 -9.55 4.10 -6.98
C THR A 34 -9.63 2.60 -6.74
N ASN A 35 -9.44 1.82 -7.80
CA ASN A 35 -9.65 0.38 -7.79
C ASN A 35 -8.44 -0.36 -8.35
N PHE A 36 -8.02 -1.43 -7.67
CA PHE A 36 -7.08 -2.38 -8.26
C PHE A 36 -7.68 -3.00 -9.52
N ARG A 37 -6.81 -3.42 -10.43
CA ARG A 37 -7.24 -4.20 -11.60
C ARG A 37 -7.95 -5.47 -11.09
N LYS A 38 -9.09 -5.80 -11.69
CA LYS A 38 -9.94 -6.94 -11.25
C LYS A 38 -9.22 -8.29 -11.25
N ASN A 39 -8.19 -8.43 -12.08
CA ASN A 39 -7.38 -9.64 -12.22
C ASN A 39 -6.15 -9.66 -11.31
N MET A 40 -5.90 -8.65 -10.48
CA MET A 40 -4.84 -8.74 -9.48
C MET A 40 -5.19 -9.84 -8.48
N SER A 41 -4.20 -10.65 -8.15
CA SER A 41 -4.22 -11.55 -7.02
C SER A 41 -3.78 -10.81 -5.76
N ILE A 42 -4.05 -11.39 -4.59
CA ILE A 42 -3.52 -10.87 -3.32
C ILE A 42 -1.99 -10.78 -3.36
N GLN A 43 -1.34 -11.78 -3.96
CA GLN A 43 0.12 -11.78 -4.17
C GLN A 43 0.59 -10.58 -5.00
N ASP A 44 -0.11 -10.22 -6.09
CA ASP A 44 0.27 -9.07 -6.91
C ASP A 44 0.21 -7.76 -6.11
N VAL A 45 -0.73 -7.65 -5.17
CA VAL A 45 -0.83 -6.48 -4.27
C VAL A 45 0.34 -6.48 -3.28
N GLU A 46 0.71 -7.63 -2.72
CA GLU A 46 1.88 -7.76 -1.83
C GLU A 46 3.19 -7.41 -2.56
N ASP A 47 3.34 -7.89 -3.80
CA ASP A 47 4.50 -7.60 -4.64
C ASP A 47 4.57 -6.12 -5.01
N ALA A 48 3.42 -5.48 -5.30
CA ALA A 48 3.35 -4.04 -5.54
C ALA A 48 3.75 -3.23 -4.29
N ILE A 49 3.27 -3.60 -3.10
CA ILE A 49 3.66 -2.97 -1.83
C ILE A 49 5.18 -3.12 -1.60
N SER A 50 5.71 -4.32 -1.84
CA SER A 50 7.15 -4.59 -1.72
C SER A 50 7.97 -3.73 -2.68
N SER A 51 7.53 -3.61 -3.94
CA SER A 51 8.17 -2.77 -4.95
C SER A 51 8.19 -1.29 -4.55
N VAL A 52 7.05 -0.74 -4.13
CA VAL A 52 6.97 0.67 -3.68
C VAL A 52 7.84 0.90 -2.44
N THR A 53 7.87 -0.06 -1.50
CA THR A 53 8.74 0.01 -0.32
C THR A 53 10.21 0.02 -0.70
N GLN A 54 10.63 -0.84 -1.64
CA GLN A 54 12.01 -0.90 -2.11
C GLN A 54 12.45 0.39 -2.82
N GLN A 55 11.60 0.93 -3.68
CA GLN A 55 11.85 2.21 -4.36
C GLN A 55 12.03 3.37 -3.37
N ASN A 56 11.27 3.35 -2.27
CA ASN A 56 11.30 4.40 -1.25
C ASN A 56 12.20 4.09 -0.06
N ARG A 57 12.99 3.00 -0.11
CA ARG A 57 13.81 2.53 1.03
C ARG A 57 14.73 3.62 1.59
N GLY A 58 15.35 4.42 0.73
CA GLY A 58 16.22 5.52 1.14
C GLY A 58 15.46 6.60 1.92
N LEU A 59 14.30 7.02 1.41
CA LEU A 59 13.42 7.98 2.08
C LEU A 59 12.89 7.44 3.41
N ILE A 60 12.42 6.19 3.42
CA ILE A 60 11.90 5.52 4.63
C ILE A 60 12.99 5.40 5.69
N SER A 61 14.22 5.04 5.29
CA SER A 61 15.35 4.95 6.21
C SER A 61 15.81 6.32 6.73
N SER A 62 15.66 7.39 5.93
CA SER A 62 16.09 8.73 6.31
C SER A 62 15.06 9.44 7.19
N ARG A 63 13.77 9.35 6.85
CA ARG A 63 12.67 9.99 7.57
C ARG A 63 12.24 9.16 8.79
N GLY A 64 12.43 7.86 8.70
CA GLY A 64 11.99 6.87 9.66
C GLY A 64 10.52 6.48 9.48
N VAL A 65 10.12 5.45 10.21
CA VAL A 65 8.77 4.87 10.10
C VAL A 65 7.78 5.42 11.12
N ASN A 66 8.25 6.17 12.12
CA ASN A 66 7.39 6.72 13.19
C ASN A 66 6.58 7.95 12.74
N ASP A 67 6.99 8.61 11.67
CA ASP A 67 6.26 9.74 11.10
C ASP A 67 5.09 9.27 10.22
N THR A 68 4.15 10.17 9.93
CA THR A 68 3.04 9.92 9.02
C THR A 68 3.27 10.64 7.69
N TYR A 69 3.42 9.86 6.62
CA TYR A 69 3.64 10.39 5.27
C TYR A 69 3.22 9.41 4.20
N GLN A 70 3.09 9.92 2.98
CA GLN A 70 2.84 9.10 1.80
C GLN A 70 4.09 9.04 0.94
N VAL A 71 4.24 7.91 0.28
CA VAL A 71 5.23 7.70 -0.76
C VAL A 71 4.54 7.16 -2.00
N GLU A 72 5.13 7.42 -3.15
CA GLU A 72 4.65 6.91 -4.43
C GLU A 72 5.67 5.96 -5.02
N GLY A 73 5.20 4.99 -5.80
CA GLY A 73 6.08 4.10 -6.54
C GLY A 73 5.35 3.44 -7.70
N VAL A 74 6.12 2.94 -8.64
CA VAL A 74 5.60 2.36 -9.88
C VAL A 74 5.82 0.86 -9.88
N CYS A 75 4.77 0.08 -10.14
CA CYS A 75 4.87 -1.37 -10.31
C CYS A 75 4.25 -1.75 -11.65
N GLY A 76 5.11 -2.14 -12.60
CA GLY A 76 4.71 -2.29 -14.00
C GLY A 76 4.34 -0.92 -14.61
N GLU A 77 3.10 -0.80 -15.07
CA GLU A 77 2.57 0.44 -15.68
C GLU A 77 1.65 1.22 -14.73
N LEU A 78 1.51 0.78 -13.48
CA LEU A 78 0.63 1.39 -12.50
C LEU A 78 1.44 2.13 -11.44
N THR A 79 1.01 3.36 -11.15
CA THR A 79 1.52 4.15 -10.02
C THR A 79 0.66 3.88 -8.80
N TYR A 80 1.31 3.72 -7.65
CA TYR A 80 0.65 3.45 -6.38
C TYR A 80 1.07 4.48 -5.35
N THR A 81 0.12 4.89 -4.52
CA THR A 81 0.40 5.65 -3.30
C THR A 81 0.33 4.73 -2.09
N MET A 82 1.38 4.76 -1.27
CA MET A 82 1.50 4.04 -0.02
C MET A 82 1.59 5.01 1.15
N GLY A 83 0.65 4.91 2.08
CA GLY A 83 0.64 5.70 3.31
C GLY A 83 1.30 4.96 4.47
N ILE A 84 2.33 5.57 5.06
CA ILE A 84 3.03 5.10 6.25
C ILE A 84 2.58 5.93 7.45
N SER A 85 2.28 5.28 8.56
CA SER A 85 1.98 5.94 9.84
C SER A 85 2.34 5.04 11.00
N ASN A 86 3.15 5.55 11.95
CA ASN A 86 3.53 4.83 13.18
C ASN A 86 4.03 3.39 12.93
N GLY A 87 4.92 3.22 11.95
CA GLY A 87 5.52 1.93 11.61
C GLY A 87 4.64 1.02 10.76
N LYS A 88 3.47 1.50 10.30
CA LYS A 88 2.46 0.67 9.63
C LYS A 88 2.09 1.23 8.27
N ILE A 89 1.83 0.33 7.33
CA ILE A 89 1.21 0.66 6.05
C ILE A 89 -0.29 0.76 6.29
N GLY A 90 -0.82 1.98 6.27
CA GLY A 90 -2.22 2.27 6.54
C GLY A 90 -3.08 2.38 5.29
N GLN A 91 -2.46 2.75 4.16
CA GLN A 91 -3.11 2.98 2.88
C GLN A 91 -2.25 2.44 1.76
N PHE A 92 -2.89 1.84 0.77
CA PHE A 92 -2.25 1.45 -0.47
C PHE A 92 -3.31 1.43 -1.57
N TYR A 93 -3.13 2.23 -2.63
CA TYR A 93 -4.08 2.31 -3.73
C TYR A 93 -3.41 2.74 -5.04
N PRO A 94 -3.95 2.32 -6.20
CA PRO A 94 -3.44 2.72 -7.50
C PRO A 94 -4.00 4.08 -7.94
N HIS A 95 -3.33 4.70 -8.92
CA HIS A 95 -3.82 5.83 -9.72
C HIS A 95 -4.19 5.39 -11.14
#